data_AF-A0A2P8MCG5-F1
#
_entry.id   AF-A0A2P8MCG5-F1
#
_cell.length_a   1.000
_cell.length_b   1.000
_cell.length_c   1.000
_cell.angle_alpha   90.00
_cell.angle_beta   90.00
_cell.angle_gamma   90.00
#
_symmetry.space_group_name_H-M   'P 1'
#
loop_
_entity.id
_entity.type
_entity.pdbx_description
1 polymer ?
#
loop_
_entity_poly.entity_id
_entity_poly.type
_entity_poly.pdbx_seq_one_letter_code
_entity_poly.pdbx_strand_id
1 'polypeptide(L)' 'MEPGDIVRIDDDNEWKGLYGVVKYTNQSEAFIFCVQNPCYLYKATTENNVAIVIKRSER' A
#
# COMPACT_ATOMS: atom_id res chain seq x y z
N MET A 1 -3.01 -0.52 8.49
CA MET A 1 -3.46 -0.78 7.10
C MET A 1 -3.93 -2.22 7.04
N GLU A 2 -5.01 -2.50 6.32
CA GLU A 2 -5.57 -3.86 6.23
C GLU A 2 -5.69 -4.32 4.78
N PRO A 3 -5.69 -5.65 4.51
CA PRO A 3 -5.95 -6.17 3.17
C PRO A 3 -7.26 -5.61 2.59
N GLY A 4 -7.16 -4.98 1.41
CA GLY A 4 -8.26 -4.31 0.71
C GLY A 4 -8.27 -2.78 0.84
N ASP A 5 -7.49 -2.18 1.75
CA ASP A 5 -7.34 -0.72 1.80
C ASP A 5 -6.65 -0.21 0.51
N ILE A 6 -7.13 0.92 -0.01
CA ILE A 6 -6.48 1.65 -1.10
C ILE A 6 -5.57 2.72 -0.49
N VAL A 7 -4.33 2.75 -0.93
CA VAL A 7 -3.28 3.60 -0.37
C VAL A 7 -2.54 4.38 -1.45
N ARG A 8 -1.89 5.47 -1.05
CA ARG A 8 -0.90 6.21 -1.82
C ARG A 8 0.44 6.14 -1.11
N ILE A 9 1.51 5.84 -1.85
CA ILE A 9 2.87 5.79 -1.33
C ILE A 9 3.46 7.20 -1.40
N ASP A 10 3.84 7.76 -0.25
CA ASP A 10 4.40 9.11 -0.10
C ASP A 10 5.88 9.10 0.29
N ASP A 11 6.52 7.93 0.26
CA ASP A 11 7.96 7.78 0.39
C ASP A 11 8.72 8.58 -0.67
N ASP A 12 9.89 9.11 -0.31
CA ASP A 12 10.76 9.82 -1.24
C ASP A 12 11.61 8.87 -2.08
N ASN A 13 10.95 8.04 -2.89
CA ASN A 13 11.58 7.09 -3.81
C ASN A 13 10.78 6.96 -5.12
N GLU A 14 11.13 6.00 -5.96
CA GLU A 14 10.47 5.76 -7.26
C GLU A 14 8.96 5.44 -7.16
N TRP A 15 8.46 5.09 -5.97
CA TRP A 15 7.07 4.78 -5.71
C TRP A 15 6.24 6.00 -5.27
N LYS A 16 6.88 7.17 -5.10
CA LYS A 16 6.22 8.40 -4.66
C LYS A 16 5.04 8.76 -5.55
N GLY A 17 3.88 8.96 -4.93
CA GLY A 17 2.63 9.28 -5.60
C GLY A 17 1.93 8.10 -6.29
N LEU A 18 2.51 6.90 -6.26
CA LEU A 18 1.84 5.71 -6.79
C LEU A 18 0.72 5.24 -5.86
N TYR A 19 -0.30 4.64 -6.46
CA TYR A 19 -1.45 4.11 -5.75
C TYR A 19 -1.39 2.59 -5.74
N GLY A 20 -1.89 2.01 -4.66
CA GLY A 20 -1.91 0.57 -4.52
C GLY A 20 -3.03 0.07 -3.66
N VAL A 21 -3.25 -1.24 -3.73
CA VAL A 21 -4.18 -1.96 -2.86
C VAL A 21 -3.36 -2.82 -1.93
N VAL A 22 -3.62 -2.75 -0.62
CA VAL A 22 -2.98 -3.66 0.34
C VAL A 22 -3.45 -5.07 0.02
N LYS A 23 -2.55 -5.92 -0.45
CA LYS A 23 -2.87 -7.29 -0.89
C LYS A 23 -2.92 -8.25 0.30
N TYR A 24 -1.91 -8.16 1.16
CA TYR A 24 -1.82 -8.92 2.41
C TYR A 24 -0.88 -8.22 3.38
N THR A 25 -0.94 -8.64 4.65
CA THR A 25 -0.06 -8.18 5.72
C THR A 25 0.65 -9.38 6.33
N ASN A 26 1.91 -9.21 6.74
CA ASN A 26 2.66 -10.21 7.48
C ASN A 26 3.40 -9.53 8.64
N GLN A 27 3.05 -9.90 9.87
CA GLN A 27 3.62 -9.30 11.08
C GLN A 27 3.49 -7.76 11.08
N SER A 28 4.60 -7.03 10.92
CA SER A 28 4.68 -5.56 10.87
C SER A 28 4.79 -5.00 9.45
N GLU A 29 4.63 -5.85 8.44
CA GLU A 29 4.81 -5.51 7.03
C GLU A 29 3.49 -5.59 6.27
N ALA A 30 3.28 -4.64 5.36
CA ALA A 30 2.17 -4.66 4.42
C ALA A 30 2.70 -4.74 2.99
N PHE A 31 2.08 -5.59 2.19
CA PHE A 31 2.45 -5.77 0.80
C PHE A 31 1.37 -5.17 -0.10
N ILE A 32 1.74 -4.13 -0.83
CA ILE A 32 0.84 -3.28 -1.60
C ILE A 32 1.03 -3.60 -3.09
N PHE A 33 -0.03 -4.07 -3.73
CA PHE A 33 -0.06 -4.25 -5.18
C PHE A 33 -0.23 -2.88 -5.86
N CYS A 34 0.71 -2.50 -6.72
CA CYS A 34 0.64 -1.23 -7.43
C CYS A 34 -0.36 -1.30 -8.58
N VAL A 35 -1.27 -0.34 -8.63
CA VAL A 35 -2.31 -0.29 -9.67
C VAL A 35 -1.76 0.28 -10.98
N GLN A 36 -0.85 1.26 -10.90
CA GLN A 36 -0.24 1.87 -12.09
C GLN A 36 0.86 1.01 -12.72
N ASN A 37 1.55 0.19 -11.93
CA ASN A 37 2.57 -0.75 -12.41
C ASN A 37 2.15 -2.17 -12.03
N PRO A 38 1.29 -2.83 -12.83
CA PRO A 38 0.84 -4.18 -12.57
C PRO A 38 2.02 -5.14 -12.40
N CYS A 39 1.85 -6.17 -11.56
CA CYS A 39 2.87 -7.15 -11.17
C CYS A 39 3.93 -6.65 -10.16
N TYR A 40 3.96 -5.36 -9.83
CA TYR A 40 4.85 -4.84 -8.80
C TYR A 40 4.20 -4.84 -7.41
N LEU A 41 5.01 -5.19 -6.41
CA LEU A 41 4.60 -5.28 -5.01
C LEU A 41 5.50 -4.38 -4.18
N TYR A 42 4.93 -3.33 -3.60
CA TYR A 42 5.63 -2.46 -2.66
C TYR A 42 5.54 -3.04 -1.25
N LYS A 43 6.68 -3.15 -0.58
CA LYS A 43 6.77 -3.63 0.80
C LYS A 43 6.84 -2.42 1.73
N ALA A 44 5.78 -2.20 2.50
CA ALA A 44 5.70 -1.15 3.50
C ALA A 44 5.90 -1.70 4.91
N THR A 45 6.69 -1.01 5.72
CA THR A 45 6.84 -1.18 7.16
C THR A 45 6.27 0.05 7.88
N THR A 46 6.38 0.09 9.20
CA THR A 46 6.01 1.25 10.02
C THR A 46 6.87 2.49 9.77
N GLU A 47 8.01 2.35 9.09
CA GLU A 47 8.91 3.47 8.76
C GLU A 47 8.56 4.13 7.41
N ASN A 48 7.77 3.45 6.57
CA ASN A 48 7.37 3.98 5.28
C ASN A 48 6.20 4.96 5.42
N ASN A 49 6.23 6.02 4.62
CA ASN A 49 5.17 7.00 4.54
C ASN A 49 4.11 6.54 3.53
N VAL A 50 3.02 5.97 4.04
CA VAL A 50 1.90 5.46 3.22
C VAL A 50 0.58 6.02 3.74
N ALA A 51 -0.14 6.74 2.89
CA ALA A 51 -1.42 7.33 3.21
C ALA A 51 -2.57 6.40 2.79
N ILE A 52 -3.53 6.16 3.69
CA ILE A 52 -4.76 5.44 3.34
C ILE A 52 -5.72 6.43 2.68
N VAL A 53 -6.13 6.11 1.45
CA VAL A 53 -7.01 6.94 0.63
C VAL A 53 -8.45 6.47 0.75
N ILE A 54 -8.66 5.15 0.69
CA ILE A 54 -9.98 4.53 0.86
C ILE A 54 -9.84 3.33 1.78
N LYS A 55 -10.66 3.31 2.83
CA LYS A 55 -10.76 2.18 3.74
C LYS A 55 -11.63 1.09 3.12
N ARG A 56 -11.25 -0.18 3.31
CA ARG A 56 -12.16 -1.28 2.98
C ARG A 56 -13.46 -1.11 3.77
N SER A 57 -14.60 -1.29 3.11
CA SER A 57 -15.88 -1.36 3.81
C SER A 57 -16.06 -2.77 4.35
N GLU A 58 -16.26 -2.90 5.65
CA GLU A 58 -16.75 -4.15 6.24
C GLU A 58 -18.21 -4.30 5.81
N ARG A 59 -18.52 -5.36 5.06
CA ARG A 59 -19.87 -5.80 4.74
C ARG A 59 -20.21 -7.00 5.61
#